data_AF-A0A8J7E377-F1
#
_entry.id   AF-A0A8J7E377-F1
#
_cell.length_a   1.000
_cell.length_b   1.000
_cell.length_c   1.000
_cell.angle_alpha   90.00
_cell.angle_beta   90.00
_cell.angle_gamma   90.00
#
_symmetry.space_group_name_H-M   'P 1'
#
loop_
_entity.id
_entity.type
_entity.pdbx_description
1 polymer ?
#
loop_
_entity_poly.entity_id
_entity_poly.type
_entity_poly.pdbx_seq_one_letter_code
_entity_poly.pdbx_strand_id
1 'polypeptide(L)'
;MNQPSHAPSPDAAMTAEHDLLASILAAEAVYPWLPLSPEAESYLTGLEAELDAVEDGSDVSAAITAGWQALSAQMTTQMAAYDTASALSQPAVASVLGQISQFQERIPGGLLQSLATSATTLARSGQPLIDQLVQCVSVVLPTWNADDLAVLARPLAYSLRDGRGEILDLNLRAISTAPWENLSDIEQARLTLAIASVALQTAQTTADDVSVS
;
A
#
# COMPACT_ATOMS: atom_id res chain seq x y z
N MET A 1 39.81 17.36 -4.84
CA MET A 1 38.80 18.32 -5.35
C MET A 1 39.28 18.88 -6.67
N ASN A 2 38.55 18.64 -7.75
CA ASN A 2 38.31 19.60 -8.84
C ASN A 2 37.42 18.91 -9.89
N GLN A 3 36.10 19.07 -9.75
CA GLN A 3 35.18 18.84 -10.86
C GLN A 3 35.32 20.01 -11.84
N PRO A 4 35.48 19.78 -13.15
CA PRO A 4 35.38 20.85 -14.12
C PRO A 4 33.92 21.23 -14.30
N SER A 5 33.58 22.46 -13.91
CA SER A 5 32.27 23.08 -14.16
C SER A 5 32.03 23.16 -15.67
N HIS A 6 31.12 22.33 -16.17
CA HIS A 6 30.68 22.40 -17.56
C HIS A 6 29.72 23.59 -17.70
N ALA A 7 30.27 24.76 -18.04
CA ALA A 7 29.44 25.89 -18.46
C ALA A 7 28.74 25.51 -19.77
N PRO A 8 27.41 25.72 -19.90
CA PRO A 8 26.71 25.44 -21.15
C PRO A 8 27.29 26.33 -22.25
N SER A 9 27.62 25.71 -23.40
CA SER A 9 28.18 26.42 -24.56
C SER A 9 27.20 27.51 -25.02
N PRO A 10 27.65 28.72 -25.39
CA PRO A 10 26.78 29.82 -25.81
C PRO A 10 25.88 29.45 -27.00
N ASP A 11 26.32 28.53 -27.86
CA ASP A 11 25.53 28.00 -28.98
C ASP A 11 24.33 27.17 -28.51
N ALA A 12 24.44 26.47 -27.38
CA ALA A 12 23.33 25.69 -26.82
C ALA A 12 22.25 26.62 -26.25
N ALA A 13 22.65 27.74 -25.64
CA ALA A 13 21.71 28.76 -25.17
C ALA A 13 20.98 29.44 -26.34
N MET A 14 21.71 29.83 -27.39
CA MET A 14 21.12 30.41 -28.60
C MET A 14 20.16 29.44 -29.30
N THR A 15 20.50 28.14 -29.34
CA THR A 15 19.63 27.11 -29.92
C THR A 15 18.35 26.94 -29.10
N ALA A 16 18.45 26.91 -27.77
CA ALA A 16 17.29 26.81 -26.89
C ALA A 16 16.37 28.04 -26.97
N GLU A 17 16.95 29.24 -27.10
CA GLU A 17 16.18 30.48 -27.32
C GLU A 17 15.44 30.45 -28.65
N HIS A 18 16.09 29.97 -29.72
CA HIS A 18 15.47 29.84 -31.03
C HIS A 18 14.36 28.77 -31.04
N ASP A 19 14.57 27.65 -30.35
CA ASP A 19 13.58 26.58 -30.22
C ASP A 19 12.36 27.03 -29.40
N LEU A 20 12.59 27.81 -28.33
CA LEU A 20 11.52 28.43 -27.54
C LEU A 20 10.73 29.46 -28.37
N LEU A 21 11.40 30.28 -29.18
CA LEU A 21 10.73 31.20 -30.10
C LEU A 21 9.93 30.47 -31.17
N ALA A 22 10.46 29.36 -31.71
CA ALA A 22 9.74 28.51 -32.66
C ALA A 22 8.50 27.90 -32.01
N SER A 23 8.57 27.47 -30.75
CA SER A 23 7.42 26.92 -30.01
C SER A 23 6.35 27.97 -29.68
N ILE A 24 6.73 29.23 -29.40
CA ILE A 24 5.78 30.32 -29.11
C ILE A 24 5.11 30.82 -30.39
N LEU A 25 5.86 30.85 -31.50
CA LEU A 25 5.36 31.32 -32.79
C LEU A 25 4.66 30.23 -33.60
N ALA A 26 4.81 28.96 -33.21
CA ALA A 26 4.00 27.88 -33.74
C ALA A 26 2.52 28.21 -33.48
N ALA A 27 1.70 28.05 -34.51
CA ALA A 27 0.25 28.18 -34.36
C ALA A 27 -0.18 27.22 -33.25
N GLU A 28 -0.73 27.77 -32.16
CA GLU A 28 -1.19 26.99 -31.02
C GLU A 28 -2.24 25.99 -31.54
N ALA A 29 -2.01 24.70 -31.30
CA ALA A 29 -2.96 23.68 -31.69
C ALA A 29 -4.32 24.01 -31.05
N VAL A 30 -5.40 23.98 -31.85
CA VAL A 30 -6.76 24.32 -31.41
C VAL A 30 -7.06 23.54 -30.12
N TYR A 31 -7.19 24.25 -29.01
CA TYR A 31 -7.27 23.63 -27.69
C TYR A 31 -8.66 22.99 -27.52
N PRO A 32 -8.77 21.65 -27.37
CA PRO A 32 -10.06 20.95 -27.36
C PRO A 32 -11.00 21.38 -26.21
N TRP A 33 -10.46 22.04 -25.19
CA TRP A 33 -11.19 22.50 -24.01
C TRP A 33 -11.68 23.94 -24.12
N LEU A 34 -11.63 24.56 -25.30
CA LEU A 34 -12.20 25.89 -25.57
C LEU A 34 -13.41 25.79 -26.53
N PRO A 35 -14.55 25.23 -26.07
CA PRO A 35 -15.69 24.86 -26.92
C PRO A 35 -16.43 26.03 -27.59
N LEU A 36 -16.11 27.28 -27.22
CA LEU A 36 -16.69 28.49 -27.80
C LEU A 36 -15.79 29.14 -28.86
N SER A 37 -14.63 28.55 -29.16
CA SER A 37 -13.78 29.03 -30.25
C SER A 37 -14.35 28.58 -31.61
N PRO A 38 -14.43 29.46 -32.62
CA PRO A 38 -14.95 29.09 -33.93
C PRO A 38 -14.11 28.01 -34.63
N GLU A 39 -12.85 27.84 -34.22
CA GLU A 39 -11.95 26.82 -34.74
C GLU A 39 -12.22 25.43 -34.11
N ALA A 40 -12.83 25.34 -32.92
CA ALA A 40 -13.12 24.07 -32.24
C ALA A 40 -14.13 23.21 -33.00
N GLU A 41 -15.16 23.81 -33.61
CA GLU A 41 -16.13 23.06 -34.43
C GLU A 41 -15.43 22.36 -35.59
N SER A 42 -14.56 23.07 -36.32
CA SER A 42 -13.83 22.50 -37.45
C SER A 42 -12.88 21.37 -37.04
N TYR A 43 -12.25 21.48 -35.87
CA TYR A 43 -11.38 20.46 -35.30
C TYR A 43 -12.17 19.21 -34.89
N LEU A 44 -13.28 19.38 -34.18
CA LEU A 44 -14.15 18.27 -33.76
C LEU A 44 -14.77 17.56 -34.97
N THR A 45 -15.24 18.29 -35.98
CA THR A 45 -15.73 17.70 -37.24
C THR A 45 -14.64 16.89 -37.96
N GLY A 46 -13.37 17.34 -37.90
CA GLY A 46 -12.25 16.57 -38.44
C GLY A 46 -12.04 15.24 -37.72
N LEU A 47 -12.12 15.23 -36.38
CA LEU A 47 -12.02 14.02 -35.56
C LEU A 47 -13.20 13.06 -35.77
N GLU A 48 -14.42 13.59 -35.89
CA GLU A 48 -15.62 12.80 -36.19
C GLU A 48 -15.50 12.10 -37.55
N ALA A 49 -15.02 12.81 -38.57
CA ALA A 49 -14.80 12.22 -39.89
C ALA A 49 -13.70 11.14 -39.89
N GLU A 50 -12.65 11.30 -39.08
CA GLU A 50 -11.63 10.27 -38.88
C GLU A 50 -12.20 9.03 -38.19
N LEU A 51 -13.06 9.22 -37.18
CA LEU A 51 -13.74 8.14 -36.47
C LEU A 51 -14.71 7.38 -37.39
N ASP A 52 -15.52 8.09 -38.18
CA ASP A 52 -16.43 7.51 -39.17
C ASP A 52 -15.67 6.67 -40.22
N ALA A 53 -14.51 7.15 -40.66
CA ALA A 53 -13.66 6.43 -41.61
C ALA A 53 -13.07 5.13 -41.03
N VAL A 54 -12.87 5.07 -39.71
CA VAL A 54 -12.47 3.84 -39.00
C VAL A 54 -13.66 2.90 -38.83
N GLU A 55 -14.87 3.43 -38.60
CA GLU A 55 -16.09 2.63 -38.42
C GLU A 55 -16.52 1.89 -39.71
N ASP A 56 -16.30 2.46 -40.89
CA ASP A 56 -16.69 1.86 -42.19
C ASP A 56 -15.75 0.71 -42.64
N GLY A 57 -14.58 0.55 -42.01
CA GLY A 57 -13.56 -0.44 -42.39
C GLY A 57 -13.08 -1.39 -41.29
N SER A 58 -13.40 -1.13 -40.02
CA SER A 58 -12.90 -1.89 -38.88
C SER A 58 -14.05 -2.33 -37.97
N ASP A 59 -14.03 -3.59 -37.54
CA ASP A 59 -14.94 -4.13 -36.53
C ASP A 59 -14.55 -3.62 -35.12
N VAL A 60 -14.52 -2.29 -34.97
CA VAL A 60 -14.12 -1.57 -33.75
C VAL A 60 -14.98 -2.01 -32.59
N SER A 61 -16.28 -2.20 -32.84
CA SER A 61 -17.24 -2.71 -31.85
C SER A 61 -16.85 -4.11 -31.35
N ALA A 62 -16.50 -5.05 -32.24
CA ALA A 62 -16.01 -6.35 -31.81
C ALA A 62 -14.66 -6.27 -31.10
N ALA A 63 -13.74 -5.39 -31.52
CA ALA A 63 -12.46 -5.19 -30.86
C ALA A 63 -12.62 -4.64 -29.43
N ILE A 64 -13.52 -3.66 -29.24
CA ILE A 64 -13.88 -3.11 -27.92
C ILE A 64 -14.54 -4.20 -27.07
N THR A 65 -15.48 -4.96 -27.65
CA THR A 65 -16.17 -6.05 -26.95
C THR A 65 -15.19 -7.12 -26.51
N ALA A 66 -14.26 -7.54 -27.38
CA ALA A 66 -13.22 -8.51 -27.07
C ALA A 66 -12.25 -7.98 -26.00
N GLY A 67 -11.84 -6.71 -26.09
CA GLY A 67 -11.01 -6.05 -25.10
C GLY A 67 -11.68 -5.97 -23.72
N TRP A 68 -12.96 -5.63 -23.68
CA TRP A 68 -13.75 -5.61 -22.45
C TRP A 68 -13.92 -7.01 -21.86
N GLN A 69 -14.21 -8.01 -22.70
CA GLN A 69 -14.31 -9.41 -22.26
C GLN A 69 -12.99 -9.92 -21.67
N ALA A 70 -11.86 -9.61 -22.29
CA ALA A 70 -10.55 -9.98 -21.77
C ALA A 70 -10.26 -9.31 -20.41
N LEU A 71 -10.52 -8.00 -20.30
CA LEU A 71 -10.32 -7.26 -19.06
C LEU A 71 -11.24 -7.76 -17.94
N SER A 72 -12.53 -7.93 -18.23
CA SER A 72 -13.50 -8.41 -17.24
C SER A 72 -13.17 -9.83 -16.77
N ALA A 73 -12.78 -10.73 -17.67
CA ALA A 73 -12.32 -12.06 -17.31
C ALA A 73 -11.06 -12.01 -16.42
N GLN A 74 -10.12 -11.11 -16.72
CA GLN A 74 -8.93 -10.91 -15.89
C GLN A 74 -9.28 -10.38 -14.49
N MET A 75 -10.20 -9.40 -14.40
CA MET A 75 -10.69 -8.89 -13.12
C MET A 75 -11.39 -9.98 -12.30
N THR A 76 -12.28 -10.76 -12.92
CA THR A 76 -12.95 -11.88 -12.24
C THR A 76 -11.95 -12.92 -11.73
N THR A 77 -10.92 -13.23 -12.52
CA THR A 77 -9.87 -14.19 -12.13
C THR A 77 -9.06 -13.66 -10.94
N GLN A 78 -8.67 -12.39 -10.97
CA GLN A 78 -7.93 -11.76 -9.85
C GLN A 78 -8.77 -11.70 -8.57
N MET A 79 -10.07 -11.40 -8.70
CA MET A 79 -10.99 -11.35 -7.56
C MET A 79 -11.21 -12.74 -6.96
N ALA A 80 -11.39 -13.78 -7.79
CA ALA A 80 -11.49 -15.16 -7.32
C ALA A 80 -10.18 -15.65 -6.65
N ALA A 81 -9.02 -15.23 -7.15
CA ALA A 81 -7.74 -15.51 -6.51
C ALA A 81 -7.62 -14.83 -5.14
N TYR A 82 -8.13 -13.60 -5.00
CA TYR A 82 -8.19 -12.91 -3.71
C TYR A 82 -9.16 -13.60 -2.74
N ASP A 83 -10.34 -14.00 -3.20
CA ASP A 83 -11.34 -14.67 -2.37
C ASP A 83 -10.85 -16.04 -1.86
N THR A 84 -10.18 -16.81 -2.71
CA THR A 84 -9.57 -18.09 -2.32
C THR A 84 -8.41 -17.88 -1.34
N ALA A 85 -7.54 -16.90 -1.56
CA ALA A 85 -6.48 -16.54 -0.61
C ALA A 85 -7.04 -16.05 0.74
N SER A 86 -8.15 -15.31 0.73
CA SER A 86 -8.86 -14.84 1.91
C SER A 86 -9.49 -16.00 2.69
N ALA A 87 -10.17 -16.93 1.99
CA ALA A 87 -10.77 -18.12 2.58
C ALA A 87 -9.72 -19.04 3.24
N LEU A 88 -8.56 -19.22 2.60
CA LEU A 88 -7.44 -19.98 3.17
C LEU A 88 -6.79 -19.26 4.37
N SER A 89 -6.88 -17.93 4.42
CA SER A 89 -6.33 -17.14 5.53
C SER A 89 -7.29 -17.03 6.72
N GLN A 90 -8.59 -17.21 6.55
CA GLN A 90 -9.59 -17.17 7.64
C GLN A 90 -9.28 -18.07 8.85
N PRO A 91 -8.94 -19.38 8.70
CA PRO A 91 -8.63 -20.21 9.85
C PRO A 91 -7.37 -19.74 10.59
N ALA A 92 -6.36 -19.24 9.86
CA ALA A 92 -5.16 -18.68 10.47
C ALA A 92 -5.47 -17.38 11.23
N VAL A 93 -6.26 -16.47 10.65
CA VAL A 93 -6.70 -15.24 11.33
C VAL A 93 -7.52 -15.56 12.58
N ALA A 94 -8.41 -16.56 12.53
CA ALA A 94 -9.21 -16.98 13.67
C ALA A 94 -8.35 -17.56 14.81
N SER A 95 -7.32 -18.35 14.48
CA SER A 95 -6.36 -18.86 15.46
C SER A 95 -5.58 -17.74 16.14
N VAL A 96 -5.03 -16.81 15.35
CA VAL A 96 -4.31 -15.63 15.85
C VAL A 96 -5.22 -14.77 16.73
N LEU A 97 -6.45 -14.50 16.27
CA LEU A 97 -7.44 -13.74 17.04
C LEU A 97 -7.79 -14.44 18.37
N GLY A 98 -7.90 -15.76 18.36
CA GLY A 98 -8.11 -16.56 19.58
C GLY A 98 -6.99 -16.36 20.60
N GLN A 99 -5.72 -16.32 20.17
CA GLN A 99 -4.58 -16.08 21.05
C GLN A 99 -4.55 -14.66 21.63
N ILE A 100 -4.83 -13.64 20.81
CA ILE A 100 -4.80 -12.24 21.28
C ILE A 100 -6.10 -11.79 21.95
N SER A 101 -7.14 -12.62 21.98
CA SER A 101 -8.42 -12.33 22.62
C SER A 101 -8.30 -12.05 24.12
N GLN A 102 -7.24 -12.57 24.78
CA GLN A 102 -6.93 -12.26 26.17
C GLN A 102 -6.71 -10.75 26.45
N PHE A 103 -6.44 -9.95 25.40
CA PHE A 103 -6.26 -8.50 25.51
C PHE A 103 -7.55 -7.70 25.26
N GLN A 104 -8.70 -8.33 25.03
CA GLN A 104 -9.97 -7.66 24.71
C GLN A 104 -10.47 -6.69 25.78
N GLU A 105 -10.06 -6.87 27.04
CA GLU A 105 -10.40 -5.95 28.13
C GLU A 105 -9.56 -4.66 28.10
N ARG A 106 -8.45 -4.67 27.35
CA ARG A 106 -7.45 -3.60 27.32
C ARG A 106 -7.42 -2.81 26.02
N ILE A 107 -7.90 -3.38 24.92
CA ILE A 107 -7.92 -2.75 23.60
C ILE A 107 -9.25 -3.07 22.89
N PRO A 108 -9.83 -2.13 22.11
CA PRO A 108 -11.05 -2.38 21.36
C PRO A 108 -10.94 -3.59 20.40
N GLY A 109 -11.99 -4.41 20.35
CA GLY A 109 -12.00 -5.64 19.54
C GLY A 109 -11.78 -5.42 18.05
N GLY A 110 -12.23 -4.28 17.49
CA GLY A 110 -11.97 -3.94 16.09
C GLY A 110 -10.48 -3.74 15.78
N LEU A 111 -9.69 -3.25 16.74
CA LEU A 111 -8.24 -3.11 16.60
C LEU A 111 -7.56 -4.49 16.68
N LEU A 112 -8.03 -5.38 17.57
CA LEU A 112 -7.53 -6.76 17.64
C LEU A 112 -7.75 -7.52 16.33
N GLN A 113 -8.94 -7.38 15.74
CA GLN A 113 -9.24 -8.02 14.45
C GLN A 113 -8.34 -7.50 13.33
N SER A 114 -8.07 -6.19 13.33
CA SER A 114 -7.16 -5.55 12.37
C SER A 114 -5.72 -6.05 12.55
N LEU A 115 -5.24 -6.16 13.81
CA LEU A 115 -3.92 -6.71 14.13
C LEU A 115 -3.80 -8.18 13.71
N ALA A 116 -4.79 -9.02 14.02
CA ALA A 116 -4.77 -10.43 13.64
C ALA A 116 -4.70 -10.60 12.12
N THR A 117 -5.49 -9.82 11.38
CA THR A 117 -5.50 -9.84 9.92
C THR A 117 -4.16 -9.41 9.35
N SER A 118 -3.63 -8.27 9.82
CA SER A 118 -2.34 -7.72 9.37
C SER A 118 -1.16 -8.62 9.73
N ALA A 119 -1.13 -9.19 10.94
CA ALA A 119 -0.09 -10.14 11.33
C ALA A 119 -0.09 -11.40 10.45
N THR A 120 -1.27 -11.92 10.09
CA THR A 120 -1.40 -13.14 9.27
C THR A 120 -0.96 -12.92 7.82
N THR A 121 -1.12 -11.71 7.29
CA THR A 121 -0.59 -11.36 5.96
C THR A 121 0.91 -11.11 6.01
N LEU A 122 1.39 -10.37 7.02
CA LEU A 122 2.80 -9.98 7.15
C LEU A 122 3.72 -11.13 7.54
N ALA A 123 3.22 -12.14 8.26
CA ALA A 123 3.99 -13.33 8.61
C ALA A 123 4.52 -14.08 7.37
N ARG A 124 3.84 -13.96 6.22
CA ARG A 124 4.23 -14.58 4.95
C ARG A 124 5.07 -13.67 4.04
N SER A 125 5.35 -12.44 4.47
CA SER A 125 6.04 -11.44 3.64
C SER A 125 7.55 -11.65 3.49
N GLY A 126 8.17 -12.38 4.43
CA GLY A 126 9.64 -12.55 4.49
C GLY A 126 10.41 -11.29 4.90
N GLN A 127 9.73 -10.21 5.30
CA GLN A 127 10.36 -8.99 5.79
C GLN A 127 11.02 -9.19 7.16
N PRO A 128 11.99 -8.35 7.58
CA PRO A 128 12.53 -8.45 8.93
C PRO A 128 11.43 -8.14 9.95
N LEU A 129 11.51 -8.81 11.11
CA LEU A 129 10.45 -8.79 12.12
C LEU A 129 10.12 -7.37 12.62
N ILE A 130 11.10 -6.47 12.65
CA ILE A 130 10.87 -5.07 13.03
C ILE A 130 9.97 -4.34 12.05
N ASP A 131 10.17 -4.56 10.74
CA ASP A 131 9.35 -3.95 9.70
C ASP A 131 7.93 -4.56 9.71
N GLN A 132 7.82 -5.87 9.95
CA GLN A 132 6.53 -6.53 10.14
C GLN A 132 5.77 -5.94 11.35
N LEU A 133 6.44 -5.68 12.48
CA LEU A 133 5.82 -5.07 13.66
C LEU A 133 5.32 -3.65 13.38
N VAL A 134 6.17 -2.83 12.76
CA VAL A 134 5.83 -1.43 12.44
C VAL A 134 4.64 -1.39 11.48
N GLN A 135 4.66 -2.21 10.43
CA GLN A 135 3.58 -2.26 9.44
C GLN A 135 2.28 -2.85 10.01
N CYS A 136 2.39 -3.80 10.94
CA CYS A 136 1.22 -4.35 11.63
C CYS A 136 0.52 -3.29 12.50
N VAL A 137 1.31 -2.50 13.24
CA VAL A 137 0.79 -1.46 14.14
C VAL A 137 0.37 -0.19 13.41
N SER A 138 1.00 0.17 12.29
CA SER A 138 0.65 1.38 11.53
C SER A 138 -0.80 1.36 11.00
N VAL A 139 -1.37 0.17 10.80
CA VAL A 139 -2.79 0.01 10.42
C VAL A 139 -3.72 0.44 11.56
N VAL A 140 -3.30 0.27 12.80
CA VAL A 140 -4.08 0.59 14.01
C VAL A 140 -3.78 1.99 14.54
N LEU A 141 -2.54 2.45 14.42
CA LEU A 141 -2.07 3.75 14.89
C LEU A 141 -1.52 4.59 13.71
N PRO A 142 -2.39 5.09 12.82
CA PRO A 142 -1.95 5.79 11.60
C PRO A 142 -1.31 7.16 11.85
N THR A 143 -1.49 7.74 13.05
CA THR A 143 -0.92 9.04 13.44
C THR A 143 0.55 8.95 13.88
N TRP A 144 1.06 7.74 14.13
CA TRP A 144 2.43 7.53 14.60
C TRP A 144 3.42 7.48 13.43
N ASN A 145 4.61 8.07 13.64
CA ASN A 145 5.70 7.95 12.69
C ASN A 145 6.29 6.52 12.73
N ALA A 146 6.57 5.96 11.56
CA ALA A 146 7.18 4.64 11.41
C ALA A 146 8.55 4.55 12.10
N ASP A 147 9.36 5.61 12.06
CA ASP A 147 10.68 5.64 12.72
C ASP A 147 10.56 5.54 14.24
N ASP A 148 9.58 6.24 14.83
CA ASP A 148 9.34 6.21 16.27
C ASP A 148 8.79 4.85 16.71
N LEU A 149 7.88 4.26 15.93
CA LEU A 149 7.42 2.89 16.14
C LEU A 149 8.57 1.87 16.04
N ALA A 150 9.50 2.05 15.09
CA ALA A 150 10.66 1.18 14.96
C ALA A 150 11.56 1.24 16.20
N VAL A 151 11.75 2.43 16.79
CA VAL A 151 12.50 2.57 18.05
C VAL A 151 11.82 1.79 19.19
N LEU A 152 10.49 1.89 19.30
CA LEU A 152 9.70 1.16 20.30
C LEU A 152 9.65 -0.36 20.04
N ALA A 153 9.72 -0.79 18.79
CA ALA A 153 9.67 -2.19 18.38
C ALA A 153 11.00 -2.94 18.61
N ARG A 154 12.15 -2.25 18.61
CA ARG A 154 13.49 -2.87 18.75
C ARG A 154 13.60 -3.84 19.93
N PRO A 155 13.24 -3.47 21.18
CA PRO A 155 13.37 -4.38 22.32
C PRO A 155 12.58 -5.68 22.12
N LEU A 156 11.39 -5.58 21.54
CA LEU A 156 10.53 -6.74 21.24
C LEU A 156 11.15 -7.60 20.13
N ALA A 157 11.67 -6.97 19.09
CA ALA A 157 12.27 -7.69 17.96
C ALA A 157 13.53 -8.49 18.36
N TYR A 158 14.37 -7.92 19.23
CA TYR A 158 15.52 -8.64 19.78
C TYR A 158 15.10 -9.77 20.72
N SER A 159 14.08 -9.54 21.55
CA SER A 159 13.53 -10.53 22.47
C SER A 159 13.01 -11.79 21.77
N LEU A 160 12.28 -11.61 20.66
CA LEU A 160 11.66 -12.70 19.91
C LEU A 160 12.70 -13.55 19.17
N ARG A 161 13.78 -12.92 18.69
CA ARG A 161 14.88 -13.61 18.00
C ARG A 161 15.69 -14.53 18.93
N ASP A 162 15.86 -14.13 20.19
CA ASP A 162 16.62 -14.88 21.19
C ASP A 162 15.77 -15.86 22.02
N GLY A 163 14.47 -16.00 21.70
CA GLY A 163 13.54 -16.86 22.44
C GLY A 163 13.25 -16.40 23.88
N ARG A 164 13.51 -15.13 24.20
CA ARG A 164 13.36 -14.57 25.55
C ARG A 164 11.97 -13.98 25.77
N GLY A 165 10.94 -14.81 25.80
CA GLY A 165 9.54 -14.37 26.04
C GLY A 165 9.34 -13.54 27.33
N GLU A 166 10.26 -13.64 28.29
CA GLU A 166 10.22 -12.90 29.56
C GLU A 166 10.23 -11.37 29.38
N ILE A 167 10.89 -10.84 28.35
CA ILE A 167 10.96 -9.38 28.12
C ILE A 167 9.61 -8.86 27.62
N LEU A 168 8.85 -9.67 26.89
CA LEU A 168 7.49 -9.35 26.46
C LEU A 168 6.55 -9.26 27.67
N ASP A 169 6.60 -10.25 28.57
CA ASP A 169 5.80 -10.27 29.79
C ASP A 169 6.12 -9.09 30.72
N LEU A 170 7.40 -8.74 30.85
CA LEU A 170 7.82 -7.56 31.61
C LEU A 170 7.31 -6.26 30.97
N ASN A 171 7.30 -6.15 29.64
CA ASN A 171 6.75 -4.99 28.94
C ASN A 171 5.24 -4.89 29.15
N LEU A 172 4.50 -6.00 29.05
CA LEU A 172 3.06 -6.04 29.27
C LEU A 172 2.70 -5.67 30.72
N ARG A 173 3.47 -6.14 31.71
CA ARG A 173 3.27 -5.78 33.12
C ARG A 173 3.63 -4.32 33.44
N ALA A 174 4.55 -3.74 32.68
CA ALA A 174 4.95 -2.34 32.86
C ALA A 174 3.92 -1.34 32.33
N ILE A 175 2.95 -1.78 31.53
CA ILE A 175 1.88 -0.94 30.98
C ILE A 175 0.72 -0.90 31.98
N SER A 176 0.16 0.29 32.21
CA SER A 176 -1.02 0.49 33.05
C SER A 176 -2.16 -0.44 32.64
N THR A 177 -2.92 -0.96 33.61
CA THR A 177 -4.13 -1.79 33.42
C THR A 177 -5.39 -0.98 33.09
N ALA A 178 -5.28 0.35 32.95
CA ALA A 178 -6.39 1.25 32.68
C ALA A 178 -7.11 0.96 31.35
N PRO A 179 -8.38 1.33 31.16
CA PRO A 179 -9.05 1.17 29.85
C PRO A 179 -8.28 1.93 28.75
N TRP A 180 -8.37 1.46 27.50
CA TRP A 180 -7.66 1.99 26.32
C TRP A 180 -7.66 3.53 26.24
N GLU A 181 -8.83 4.15 26.43
CA GLU A 181 -9.03 5.60 26.36
C GLU A 181 -8.25 6.40 27.40
N ASN A 182 -7.82 5.75 28.49
CA ASN A 182 -7.07 6.39 29.58
C ASN A 182 -5.55 6.17 29.47
N LEU A 183 -5.10 5.41 28.46
CA LEU A 183 -3.69 5.21 28.18
C LEU A 183 -3.13 6.41 27.42
N SER A 184 -1.89 6.79 27.75
CA SER A 184 -1.14 7.74 26.93
C SER A 184 -0.83 7.14 25.55
N ASP A 185 -0.61 7.99 24.55
CA ASP A 185 -0.31 7.54 23.18
C ASP A 185 0.87 6.55 23.15
N ILE A 186 1.90 6.80 23.96
CA ILE A 186 3.08 5.93 24.03
C ILE A 186 2.77 4.58 24.70
N GLU A 187 1.86 4.54 25.67
CA GLU A 187 1.37 3.29 26.27
C GLU A 187 0.50 2.51 25.29
N GLN A 188 -0.35 3.19 24.51
CA GLN A 188 -1.14 2.59 23.43
C GLN A 188 -0.22 1.98 22.36
N ALA A 189 0.84 2.69 21.95
CA ALA A 189 1.83 2.20 21.00
C ALA A 189 2.59 0.97 21.53
N ARG A 190 3.04 1.00 22.80
CA ARG A 190 3.73 -0.15 23.40
C ARG A 190 2.82 -1.36 23.58
N LEU A 191 1.56 -1.15 23.97
CA LEU A 191 0.57 -2.21 24.12
C LEU A 191 0.27 -2.86 22.77
N THR A 192 -0.01 -2.06 21.75
CA THR A 192 -0.29 -2.57 20.39
C THR A 192 0.91 -3.29 19.79
N LEU A 193 2.14 -2.79 19.97
CA LEU A 193 3.36 -3.47 19.53
C LEU A 193 3.57 -4.81 20.24
N ALA A 194 3.31 -4.88 21.55
CA ALA A 194 3.40 -6.13 22.29
C ALA A 194 2.36 -7.15 21.79
N ILE A 195 1.10 -6.73 21.59
CA ILE A 195 0.05 -7.60 21.04
C ILE A 195 0.38 -8.03 19.61
N ALA A 196 0.85 -7.12 18.77
CA ALA A 196 1.28 -7.41 17.39
C ALA A 196 2.41 -8.45 17.36
N SER A 197 3.31 -8.42 18.33
CA SER A 197 4.39 -9.40 18.43
C SER A 197 3.90 -10.82 18.74
N VAL A 198 2.93 -10.96 19.65
CA VAL A 198 2.26 -12.24 19.93
C VAL A 198 1.51 -12.71 18.70
N ALA A 199 0.80 -11.81 18.02
CA ALA A 199 0.05 -12.12 16.82
C ALA A 199 0.95 -12.64 15.69
N LEU A 200 2.10 -11.98 15.45
CA LEU A 200 3.07 -12.40 14.44
C LEU A 200 3.71 -13.75 14.77
N GLN A 201 4.10 -13.99 16.03
CA GLN A 201 4.69 -15.26 16.42
C GLN A 201 3.69 -16.44 16.30
N THR A 202 2.43 -16.19 16.64
CA THR A 202 1.35 -17.16 16.42
C THR A 202 1.14 -17.41 14.92
N ALA A 203 1.08 -16.35 14.12
CA ALA A 203 0.88 -16.45 12.68
C ALA A 203 2.02 -17.22 11.97
N GLN A 204 3.27 -17.01 12.39
CA GLN A 204 4.44 -17.74 11.88
C GLN A 204 4.37 -19.23 12.22
N THR A 205 4.01 -19.56 13.47
CA THR A 205 3.84 -20.96 13.89
C THR A 205 2.74 -21.67 13.08
N THR A 206 1.62 -20.99 12.83
CA THR A 206 0.54 -21.55 12.00
C THR A 206 0.92 -21.67 10.52
N ALA A 207 1.84 -20.84 10.01
CA ALA A 207 2.31 -20.91 8.63
C ALA A 207 3.30 -22.08 8.42
N ASP A 208 4.13 -22.36 9.42
CA ASP A 208 5.05 -23.51 9.39
C ASP A 208 4.29 -24.84 9.40
N ASP A 209 3.21 -24.95 10.18
CA ASP A 209 2.40 -26.17 10.29
C ASP A 209 1.64 -26.51 8.97
N VAL A 210 1.22 -25.48 8.23
CA VAL A 210 0.58 -25.64 6.90
C VAL A 210 1.59 -26.03 5.81
N SER A 211 2.88 -25.77 5.99
CA SER A 211 3.92 -26.11 5.01
C SER A 211 4.44 -27.55 5.13
N VAL A 212 4.12 -28.25 6.23
CA VAL A 212 4.58 -29.61 6.54
C VAL A 212 3.51 -30.68 6.24
N SER A 213 2.26 -30.28 6.01
CA SER A 213 1.13 -31.15 5.65
C SER A 213 0.86 -31.17 4.14
#